data_AF-A0A2M7CP93-F1
#
_entry.id   AF-A0A2M7CP93-F1
#
_cell.length_a   1.000
_cell.length_b   1.000
_cell.length_c   1.000
_cell.angle_alpha   90.00
_cell.angle_beta   90.00
_cell.angle_gamma   90.00
#
_symmetry.space_group_name_H-M   'P 1'
#
loop_
_entity.id
_entity.type
_entity.pdbx_description
1 polymer ?
#
loop_
_entity_poly.entity_id
_entity_poly.type
_entity_poly.pdbx_seq_one_letter_code
_entity_poly.pdbx_strand_id
1 'polypeptide(L)'
;FHCTGLVDEPTAANALLGLRDGAIVDVGGGTTGIAILRDGEVAYTADEATGGTHFSLVIAGAHDIPFEAAETMKLDPAQQPRLFPVVRPVMEKVASIVSRHVEIYKSQNGTSVDQLVLVGGTAKFPGIASVVEE
;
A
#
# COMPACT_ATOMS: atom_id res chain seq x y z
N PHE A 1 15.30 -8.94 26.50
CA PHE A 1 14.02 -8.85 25.76
C PHE A 1 13.40 -10.24 25.69
N HIS A 2 12.08 -10.36 25.80
CA HIS A 2 11.35 -11.63 25.72
C HIS A 2 10.22 -11.47 24.70
N CYS A 3 10.18 -12.32 23.67
CA CYS A 3 9.13 -12.32 22.64
C CYS A 3 7.89 -13.01 23.19
N THR A 4 6.75 -12.31 23.22
CA THR A 4 5.49 -12.81 23.80
C THR A 4 4.53 -13.43 22.79
N GLY A 5 4.82 -13.31 21.49
CA GLY A 5 3.97 -13.86 20.42
C GLY A 5 4.36 -13.36 19.04
N LEU A 6 3.76 -13.97 18.03
CA LEU A 6 3.80 -13.51 16.64
C LEU A 6 2.37 -13.26 16.17
N VAL A 7 2.21 -12.21 15.40
CA VAL A 7 0.96 -11.82 14.74
C VAL A 7 1.32 -11.38 13.33
N ASP A 8 0.47 -11.69 12.36
CA ASP A 8 0.65 -11.19 11.01
C ASP A 8 0.34 -9.68 10.92
N GLU A 9 0.86 -9.04 9.87
CA GLU A 9 0.71 -7.59 9.68
C GLU A 9 -0.77 -7.17 9.54
N PRO A 10 -1.63 -7.88 8.77
CA PRO A 10 -3.05 -7.51 8.67
C PRO A 10 -3.79 -7.56 10.00
N THR A 11 -3.57 -8.59 10.82
CA THR A 11 -4.21 -8.73 12.13
C THR A 11 -3.71 -7.65 13.08
N ALA A 12 -2.40 -7.35 13.06
CA ALA A 12 -1.82 -6.27 13.85
C ALA A 12 -2.37 -4.89 13.44
N ALA A 13 -2.48 -4.62 12.14
CA ALA A 13 -3.09 -3.40 11.62
C ALA A 13 -4.57 -3.29 12.02
N ASN A 14 -5.33 -4.38 11.88
CA ASN A 14 -6.75 -4.36 12.23
C ASN A 14 -7.01 -4.20 13.73
N ALA A 15 -6.11 -4.69 14.59
CA ALA A 15 -6.20 -4.47 16.03
C ALA A 15 -6.19 -2.97 16.41
N LEU A 16 -5.62 -2.11 15.56
CA LEU A 16 -5.65 -0.65 15.71
C LEU A 16 -6.81 0.01 14.97
N LEU A 17 -7.13 -0.49 13.77
CA LEU A 17 -8.16 0.12 12.91
C LEU A 17 -9.59 -0.25 13.31
N GLY A 18 -9.80 -1.43 13.91
CA GLY A 18 -11.12 -1.92 14.29
C GLY A 18 -12.08 -2.13 13.11
N LEU A 19 -11.55 -2.46 11.93
CA LEU A 19 -12.35 -2.69 10.73
C LEU A 19 -13.09 -4.02 10.83
N ARG A 20 -14.41 -4.01 10.60
CA ARG A 20 -15.22 -5.22 10.53
C ARG A 20 -15.30 -5.77 9.12
N ASP A 21 -15.62 -4.90 8.17
CA ASP A 21 -15.81 -5.23 6.77
C ASP A 21 -15.08 -4.21 5.90
N GLY A 22 -14.21 -4.68 5.01
CA GLY A 22 -13.44 -3.82 4.12
C GLY A 22 -12.07 -4.39 3.80
N ALA A 23 -11.19 -3.59 3.19
CA ALA A 23 -9.83 -3.98 2.90
C ALA A 23 -8.82 -3.09 3.61
N ILE A 24 -7.75 -3.70 4.13
CA ILE A 24 -6.52 -3.03 4.53
C ILE A 24 -5.51 -3.26 3.41
N VAL A 25 -4.92 -2.17 2.93
CA VAL A 25 -3.85 -2.21 1.93
C VAL A 25 -2.60 -1.62 2.54
N ASP A 26 -1.64 -2.48 2.88
CA ASP A 26 -0.35 -2.07 3.45
C ASP A 26 0.67 -1.85 2.34
N VAL A 27 0.97 -0.57 2.07
CA VAL A 27 2.00 -0.21 1.09
C VAL A 27 3.33 -0.01 1.83
N GLY A 28 4.05 -1.11 1.98
CA GLY A 28 5.37 -1.17 2.60
C GLY A 28 6.49 -0.64 1.69
N GLY A 29 7.73 -0.97 2.04
CA GLY A 29 8.91 -0.64 1.24
C GLY A 29 9.03 -1.51 -0.01
N GLY A 30 8.99 -2.84 0.15
CA GLY A 30 9.17 -3.78 -0.96
C GLY A 30 7.88 -4.40 -1.50
N THR A 31 6.87 -4.52 -0.65
CA THR A 31 5.62 -5.24 -0.93
C THR A 31 4.40 -4.38 -0.63
N THR A 32 3.31 -4.74 -1.30
CA THR A 32 1.98 -4.21 -1.06
C THR A 32 1.12 -5.38 -0.64
N GLY A 33 0.73 -5.40 0.64
CA GLY A 33 -0.16 -6.40 1.20
C GLY A 33 -1.62 -5.95 1.07
N ILE A 34 -2.51 -6.88 0.75
CA ILE A 34 -3.96 -6.68 0.67
C ILE A 34 -4.59 -7.69 1.61
N ALA A 35 -5.37 -7.21 2.58
CA ALA A 35 -6.15 -8.04 3.47
C ALA A 35 -7.61 -7.60 3.44
N ILE A 36 -8.51 -8.51 3.09
CA ILE A 36 -9.96 -8.25 3.12
C ILE A 36 -10.52 -8.87 4.40
N LEU A 37 -11.24 -8.06 5.14
CA LEU A 37 -11.87 -8.42 6.40
C LEU A 37 -13.37 -8.61 6.23
N ARG A 38 -13.89 -9.61 6.95
CA ARG A 38 -15.32 -9.88 7.11
C ARG A 38 -15.59 -10.20 8.56
N ASP A 39 -16.60 -9.55 9.14
CA ASP A 39 -16.96 -9.72 10.54
C ASP A 39 -15.78 -9.52 11.53
N GLY A 40 -14.77 -8.74 11.14
CA GLY A 40 -13.57 -8.47 11.93
C GLY A 40 -12.45 -9.51 11.77
N GLU A 41 -12.66 -10.54 10.96
CA GLU A 41 -11.67 -11.58 10.67
C GLU A 41 -11.11 -11.44 9.27
N VAL A 42 -9.86 -11.87 9.07
CA VAL A 42 -9.19 -11.84 7.77
C VAL A 42 -9.75 -12.96 6.89
N ALA A 43 -10.49 -12.58 5.85
CA ALA A 43 -11.13 -13.51 4.91
C ALA A 43 -10.29 -13.77 3.64
N TYR A 44 -9.35 -12.86 3.33
CA TYR A 44 -8.47 -12.96 2.17
C TYR A 44 -7.19 -12.19 2.42
N THR A 45 -6.07 -12.74 1.98
CA THR A 45 -4.77 -12.07 1.99
C THR A 45 -4.05 -12.27 0.67
N ALA A 46 -3.36 -11.23 0.21
CA ALA A 46 -2.42 -11.34 -0.90
C ALA A 46 -1.26 -10.36 -0.70
N ASP A 47 -0.09 -10.73 -1.22
CA ASP A 47 1.10 -9.88 -1.23
C ASP A 47 1.64 -9.77 -2.65
N GLU A 48 1.93 -8.55 -3.06
CA GLU A 48 2.44 -8.27 -4.40
C GLU A 48 3.74 -7.47 -4.35
N ALA A 49 4.62 -7.76 -5.30
CA ALA A 49 5.94 -7.13 -5.40
C ALA A 49 5.81 -5.70 -5.91
N THR A 50 5.53 -4.76 -5.00
CA THR A 50 5.70 -3.33 -5.20
C THR A 50 5.62 -2.56 -3.89
N GLY A 51 6.22 -1.38 -3.81
CA GLY A 51 6.14 -0.53 -2.62
C GLY A 51 7.02 0.71 -2.78
N GLY A 52 7.36 1.34 -1.66
CA GLY A 52 8.15 2.56 -1.59
C GLY A 52 9.54 2.48 -2.24
N THR A 53 10.13 1.29 -2.36
CA THR A 53 11.40 1.08 -3.08
C THR A 53 11.24 1.38 -4.56
N HIS A 54 10.12 1.00 -5.19
CA HIS A 54 9.87 1.34 -6.58
C HIS A 54 9.66 2.84 -6.79
N PHE A 55 9.10 3.56 -5.81
CA PHE A 55 9.01 5.01 -5.87
C PHE A 55 10.42 5.62 -5.96
N SER A 56 11.32 5.18 -5.08
CA SER A 56 12.71 5.67 -5.05
C SER A 56 13.49 5.28 -6.29
N LEU A 57 13.27 4.09 -6.85
CA LEU A 57 13.90 3.68 -8.13
C LEU A 57 13.42 4.55 -9.31
N VAL A 58 12.13 4.87 -9.38
CA VAL A 58 11.59 5.74 -10.43
C VAL A 58 12.10 7.16 -10.28
N ILE A 59 12.19 7.68 -9.05
CA ILE A 59 12.80 8.99 -8.78
C ILE A 59 14.28 8.99 -9.17
N ALA A 60 15.03 7.95 -8.79
CA ALA A 60 16.45 7.80 -9.12
C ALA A 60 16.68 7.81 -10.63
N GLY A 61 15.91 7.01 -11.38
CA GLY A 61 15.99 6.95 -12.84
C GLY A 61 15.58 8.25 -13.52
N ALA A 62 14.57 8.95 -13.01
CA ALA A 62 14.10 10.22 -13.58
C ALA A 62 15.08 11.39 -13.35
N HIS A 63 15.87 11.33 -12.27
CA HIS A 63 16.79 12.40 -11.87
C HIS A 63 18.28 12.07 -12.10
N ASP A 64 18.61 10.86 -12.56
CA ASP A 64 19.98 10.36 -12.69
C ASP A 64 20.80 10.52 -11.41
N ILE A 65 20.23 10.04 -10.30
CA ILE A 65 20.84 10.10 -8.96
C ILE A 65 20.91 8.73 -8.30
N PRO A 66 21.81 8.52 -7.32
CA PRO A 66 21.83 7.29 -6.53
C PRO A 66 20.51 7.04 -5.79
N PHE A 67 20.22 5.78 -5.52
CA PHE A 67 19.00 5.35 -4.83
C PHE A 67 18.81 6.06 -3.48
N GLU A 68 19.88 6.21 -2.70
CA GLU A 68 19.85 6.83 -1.37
C GLU A 68 19.50 8.33 -1.44
N ALA A 69 19.97 9.00 -2.50
CA ALA A 69 19.62 10.40 -2.77
C ALA A 69 18.15 10.52 -3.19
N ALA A 70 17.64 9.58 -3.99
CA ALA A 70 16.24 9.50 -4.36
C ALA A 70 15.31 9.20 -3.17
N GLU A 71 15.71 8.30 -2.26
CA GLU A 71 14.97 8.02 -1.03
C GLU A 71 14.87 9.28 -0.17
N THR A 72 15.99 9.99 0.02
CA THR A 72 16.02 11.26 0.76
C THR A 72 15.09 12.29 0.11
N MET A 73 15.11 12.39 -1.22
CA MET A 73 14.25 13.29 -1.99
C MET A 73 12.76 12.91 -1.88
N LYS A 74 12.43 11.61 -1.90
CA LYS A 74 11.06 11.08 -1.74
C LYS A 74 10.45 11.47 -0.39
N LEU A 75 11.27 11.43 0.67
CA LEU A 75 10.85 11.72 2.03
C LEU A 75 10.75 13.22 2.34
N ASP A 76 11.35 14.09 1.52
CA ASP A 76 11.30 15.55 1.69
C ASP A 76 9.95 16.12 1.21
N PRO A 77 9.09 16.66 2.11
CA PRO A 77 7.80 17.24 1.73
C PRO A 77 7.90 18.39 0.73
N ALA A 78 9.02 19.12 0.69
CA ALA A 78 9.22 20.19 -0.27
C ALA A 78 9.38 19.69 -1.72
N GLN A 79 9.80 18.43 -1.90
CA GLN A 79 9.96 17.82 -3.23
C GLN A 79 8.72 17.03 -3.66
N GLN A 80 7.89 16.57 -2.73
CA GLN A 80 6.74 15.71 -3.04
C GLN A 80 5.80 16.25 -4.12
N PRO A 81 5.44 17.56 -4.16
CA PRO A 81 4.61 18.10 -5.24
C PRO A 81 5.21 17.94 -6.64
N ARG A 82 6.53 18.15 -6.79
CA ARG A 82 7.20 17.98 -8.09
C ARG A 82 7.48 16.52 -8.43
N LEU A 83 7.57 15.66 -7.41
CA LEU A 83 7.78 14.22 -7.58
C LEU A 83 6.48 13.49 -7.93
N PHE A 84 5.31 14.01 -7.56
CA PHE A 84 4.02 13.38 -7.83
C PHE A 84 3.86 12.84 -9.26
N PRO A 85 4.05 13.62 -10.34
CA PRO A 85 3.93 13.09 -11.70
C PRO A 85 4.99 12.03 -12.05
N VAL A 86 6.15 12.05 -11.39
CA VAL A 86 7.22 11.06 -11.56
C VAL A 86 6.82 9.72 -10.92
N VAL A 87 6.22 9.74 -9.72
CA VAL A 87 5.86 8.52 -8.98
C VAL A 87 4.42 8.04 -9.21
N ARG A 88 3.56 8.84 -9.83
CA ARG A 88 2.16 8.48 -10.15
C ARG A 88 2.04 7.12 -10.85
N PRO A 89 2.90 6.73 -11.83
CA PRO A 89 2.83 5.40 -12.42
C PRO A 89 3.02 4.24 -11.42
N VAL A 90 3.79 4.46 -10.35
CA VAL A 90 3.96 3.44 -9.28
C VAL A 90 2.72 3.39 -8.39
N MET A 91 2.07 4.53 -8.14
CA MET A 91 0.77 4.58 -7.45
C MET A 91 -0.32 3.88 -8.26
N GLU A 92 -0.37 4.09 -9.59
CA GLU A 92 -1.29 3.40 -10.49
C GLU A 92 -1.05 1.88 -10.50
N LYS A 93 0.21 1.43 -10.40
CA LYS A 93 0.52 0.01 -10.21
C LYS A 93 -0.06 -0.53 -8.90
N VAL A 94 0.04 0.22 -7.80
CA VAL A 94 -0.58 -0.14 -6.51
C VAL A 94 -2.11 -0.22 -6.67
N ALA A 95 -2.74 0.77 -7.30
CA ALA A 95 -4.18 0.79 -7.56
C ALA A 95 -4.62 -0.44 -8.38
N SER A 96 -3.90 -0.75 -9.46
CA SER A 96 -4.18 -1.92 -10.31
C SER A 96 -4.07 -3.25 -9.54
N ILE A 97 -3.07 -3.37 -8.66
CA ILE A 97 -2.90 -4.53 -7.77
C ILE A 97 -4.13 -4.67 -6.86
N VAL A 98 -4.50 -3.59 -6.17
CA VAL A 98 -5.65 -3.56 -5.27
C VAL A 98 -6.93 -3.97 -5.99
N SER A 99 -7.24 -3.32 -7.12
CA SER A 99 -8.46 -3.59 -7.90
C SER A 99 -8.54 -5.03 -8.38
N ARG A 100 -7.41 -5.61 -8.82
CA ARG A 100 -7.34 -7.02 -9.21
C ARG A 100 -7.68 -7.95 -8.04
N HIS A 101 -7.12 -7.71 -6.86
CA HIS A 101 -7.36 -8.58 -5.70
C HIS A 101 -8.78 -8.44 -5.15
N VAL A 102 -9.34 -7.23 -5.16
CA VAL A 102 -10.76 -7.00 -4.83
C VAL A 102 -11.68 -7.76 -5.80
N GLU A 103 -11.39 -7.73 -7.11
CA GLU A 103 -12.20 -8.45 -8.09
C GLU A 103 -12.05 -9.98 -7.97
N ILE A 104 -10.83 -10.49 -7.72
CA ILE A 104 -10.60 -11.92 -7.43
C ILE A 104 -11.47 -12.36 -6.26
N TYR A 105 -11.42 -11.64 -5.14
CA TYR A 105 -12.24 -11.94 -3.96
C TYR A 105 -13.73 -11.90 -4.28
N LYS A 106 -14.19 -10.84 -4.96
CA LYS A 106 -15.59 -10.71 -5.35
C LYS A 106 -16.06 -11.87 -6.24
N SER A 107 -15.23 -12.31 -7.18
CA SER A 107 -15.56 -13.45 -8.07
C SER A 107 -15.65 -14.78 -7.31
N GLN A 108 -14.88 -14.95 -6.23
CA GLN A 108 -14.84 -16.17 -5.42
C GLN A 108 -15.93 -16.21 -4.34
N ASN A 109 -16.31 -15.05 -3.81
CA ASN A 109 -17.16 -14.94 -2.61
C ASN A 109 -18.52 -14.25 -2.88
N GLY A 110 -18.72 -13.65 -4.05
CA GLY A 110 -19.97 -12.97 -4.42
C GLY A 110 -20.23 -11.66 -3.68
N THR A 111 -19.25 -11.12 -2.94
CA THR A 111 -19.38 -9.90 -2.13
C THR A 111 -18.36 -8.85 -2.51
N SER A 112 -18.77 -7.57 -2.54
CA SER A 112 -17.88 -6.44 -2.83
C SER A 112 -17.19 -5.92 -1.57
N VAL A 113 -16.03 -5.30 -1.77
CA VAL A 113 -15.34 -4.52 -0.74
C VAL A 113 -15.77 -3.06 -0.92
N ASP A 114 -16.45 -2.49 0.07
CA ASP A 114 -17.03 -1.14 -0.04
C ASP A 114 -16.18 -0.07 0.67
N GLN A 115 -15.20 -0.49 1.47
CA GLN A 115 -14.28 0.39 2.18
C GLN A 115 -12.85 -0.14 2.06
N LEU A 116 -11.91 0.76 1.83
CA LEU A 116 -10.48 0.48 1.79
C LEU A 116 -9.72 1.43 2.70
N VAL A 117 -8.72 0.91 3.41
CA VAL A 117 -7.83 1.67 4.28
C VAL A 117 -6.39 1.45 3.82
N LEU A 118 -5.71 2.52 3.42
CA LEU A 118 -4.28 2.49 3.09
C LEU A 118 -3.45 2.68 4.36
N VAL A 119 -2.50 1.76 4.58
CA VAL A 119 -1.51 1.82 5.66
C VAL A 119 -0.10 1.64 5.09
N GLY A 120 0.90 1.63 5.97
CA GLY A 120 2.30 1.45 5.58
C GLY A 120 3.06 2.77 5.39
N GLY A 121 4.39 2.66 5.27
CA GLY A 121 5.27 3.82 5.15
C GLY A 121 5.05 4.62 3.86
N THR A 122 4.72 3.93 2.76
CA THR A 122 4.53 4.55 1.44
C THR A 122 3.19 5.28 1.34
N ALA A 123 2.17 4.86 2.11
CA ALA A 123 0.88 5.55 2.17
C ALA A 123 0.98 7.00 2.68
N LYS A 124 2.12 7.40 3.27
CA LYS A 124 2.41 8.79 3.65
C LYS A 124 2.70 9.72 2.48
N PHE A 125 2.96 9.19 1.27
CA PHE A 125 3.24 10.02 0.11
C PHE A 125 1.95 10.72 -0.37
N PRO A 126 1.91 12.08 -0.45
CA PRO A 126 0.69 12.80 -0.80
C PRO A 126 0.11 12.39 -2.16
N GLY A 127 -1.22 12.22 -2.20
CA GLY A 127 -1.97 11.91 -3.42
C GLY A 127 -2.14 10.42 -3.72
N ILE A 128 -1.42 9.50 -3.05
CA ILE A 128 -1.56 8.06 -3.29
C ILE A 128 -2.99 7.57 -3.05
N ALA A 129 -3.65 8.06 -1.99
CA ALA A 129 -5.04 7.69 -1.69
C ALA A 129 -5.99 8.08 -2.84
N SER A 130 -5.84 9.28 -3.39
CA SER A 130 -6.64 9.74 -4.53
C SER A 130 -6.38 8.90 -5.78
N VAL A 131 -5.12 8.55 -6.07
CA VAL A 131 -4.78 7.71 -7.23
C VAL A 131 -5.31 6.28 -7.08
N VAL A 132 -5.40 5.75 -5.85
CA VAL A 132 -5.99 4.43 -5.59
C VAL A 132 -7.52 4.46 -5.66
N GLU A 133 -8.14 5.61 -5.43
CA GLU A 133 -9.59 5.82 -5.53
C GLU A 133 -10.08 6.05 -6.97
N GLU A 134 -9.20 6.51 -7.88
CA GLU A 134 -9.46 6.69 -9.33
C GLU A 134 -9.81 5.38 -10.06
#